data_AF-A0A0M0F213-F1
#
_entry.id   AF-A0A0M0F213-F1
#
_cell.length_a   1.000
_cell.length_b   1.000
_cell.length_c   1.000
_cell.angle_alpha   90.00
_cell.angle_beta   90.00
_cell.angle_gamma   90.00
#
_symmetry.space_group_name_H-M   'P 1'
#
loop_
_entity.id
_entity.type
_entity.pdbx_description
1 polymer ?
#
loop_
_entity_poly.entity_id
_entity_poly.type
_entity_poly.pdbx_seq_one_letter_code
_entity_poly.pdbx_strand_id
1 'polypeptide(L)'
;MTRLAHGLVIGKFYPPHAGHVHLVRTALARCERVTVQVLASTSESIPAALRAEWLRAEVPGARVVHGLDDAPVDYADPHAWDEHVKVMRSLLDPDDPPVDAVLTSDRYGVELARRFDATWVQVDPDRRHLPVSGSAVRADPAAHWWALPAPVRSWYVRRVVVLGAESTGSTTLATDLAAHLGLDPVLEFGREWSEVRPGGLAAPWHTAEFDLVAREQARREDDGAAVSPVPLLVCDTDVLATTLWHERYVGHRSPTVEALAAARRPDLYVLTGDEIPFVQDGLRDGEHVRHAMQDRFREVLAATGPRLDDPADVVHHLGPAELPTPDGARPGVPWFEVRGDRASRLDQALAAVGPLLTTPRHVADPLPQAGTDAF
;
A
#
# COMPACT_ATOMS: atom_id res chain seq x y z
N MET A 1 -38.79 -0.68 -13.17
CA MET A 1 -39.00 -0.96 -11.74
C MET A 1 -38.72 0.33 -10.99
N THR A 2 -39.58 0.73 -10.05
CA THR A 2 -39.34 1.89 -9.19
C THR A 2 -38.10 1.61 -8.34
N ARG A 3 -37.18 2.58 -8.24
CA ARG A 3 -36.00 2.47 -7.37
C ARG A 3 -36.41 2.65 -5.91
N LEU A 4 -35.69 2.02 -4.99
CA LEU A 4 -35.81 2.22 -3.55
C LEU A 4 -35.21 3.59 -3.19
N ALA A 5 -35.68 4.27 -2.14
CA ALA A 5 -35.24 5.63 -1.84
C ALA A 5 -33.81 5.65 -1.29
N HIS A 6 -33.51 4.81 -0.30
CA HIS A 6 -32.23 4.81 0.41
C HIS A 6 -31.76 3.39 0.76
N GLY A 7 -30.75 2.94 0.03
CA GLY A 7 -30.05 1.68 0.30
C GLY A 7 -28.92 1.82 1.31
N LEU A 8 -28.85 0.87 2.24
CA LEU A 8 -27.76 0.70 3.19
C LEU A 8 -26.92 -0.53 2.83
N VAL A 9 -25.61 -0.35 2.71
CA VAL A 9 -24.61 -1.42 2.61
C VAL A 9 -23.67 -1.28 3.80
N ILE A 10 -23.45 -2.35 4.56
CA ILE A 10 -22.49 -2.37 5.67
C ILE A 10 -21.40 -3.40 5.42
N GLY A 11 -20.24 -3.20 6.04
CA GLY A 11 -19.20 -4.21 6.06
C GLY A 11 -17.94 -3.76 6.77
N LYS A 12 -17.09 -4.73 7.10
CA LYS A 12 -15.72 -4.47 7.55
C LYS A 12 -14.87 -3.89 6.41
N PHE A 13 -15.12 -4.33 5.18
CA PHE A 13 -14.32 -3.98 3.98
C PHE A 13 -12.82 -4.09 4.24
N TYR A 14 -12.41 -5.24 4.76
CA TYR A 14 -11.08 -5.45 5.34
C TYR A 14 -10.31 -6.57 4.61
N PRO A 15 -9.70 -6.28 3.45
CA PRO A 15 -9.81 -5.03 2.67
C PRO A 15 -11.06 -5.02 1.75
N PRO A 16 -11.40 -3.88 1.12
CA PRO A 16 -12.37 -3.83 0.03
C PRO A 16 -11.87 -4.67 -1.17
N HIS A 17 -12.79 -5.27 -1.92
CA HIS A 17 -12.48 -6.13 -3.07
C HIS A 17 -13.63 -6.11 -4.09
N ALA A 18 -13.44 -6.73 -5.25
CA ALA A 18 -14.37 -6.71 -6.38
C ALA A 18 -15.79 -7.14 -5.99
N GLY A 19 -15.95 -8.16 -5.14
CA GLY A 19 -17.25 -8.55 -4.59
C GLY A 19 -17.97 -7.42 -3.84
N HIS A 20 -17.28 -6.67 -2.98
CA HIS A 20 -17.83 -5.50 -2.30
C HIS A 20 -18.20 -4.39 -3.29
N VAL A 21 -17.34 -4.12 -4.28
CA VAL A 21 -17.61 -3.12 -5.32
C VAL A 21 -18.86 -3.50 -6.13
N HIS A 22 -19.03 -4.78 -6.46
CA HIS A 22 -20.22 -5.29 -7.13
C HIS A 22 -21.49 -5.14 -6.28
N LEU A 23 -21.41 -5.44 -4.98
CA LEU A 23 -22.51 -5.24 -4.03
C LEU A 23 -22.96 -3.78 -4.02
N VAL A 24 -22.02 -2.84 -3.88
CA VAL A 24 -22.34 -1.40 -3.85
C VAL A 24 -22.86 -0.90 -5.20
N ARG A 25 -22.28 -1.35 -6.33
CA ARG A 25 -22.80 -1.00 -7.67
C ARG A 25 -24.21 -1.53 -7.89
N THR A 26 -24.52 -2.71 -7.35
CA THR A 26 -25.90 -3.25 -7.38
C THR A 26 -26.84 -2.39 -6.54
N ALA A 27 -26.40 -1.91 -5.37
CA ALA A 27 -27.16 -0.96 -4.57
C ALA A 27 -27.44 0.34 -5.33
N LEU A 28 -26.43 0.91 -5.98
CA LEU A 28 -26.56 2.15 -6.77
C LEU A 28 -27.52 1.99 -7.95
N ALA A 29 -27.59 0.81 -8.55
CA ALA A 29 -28.55 0.52 -9.62
C ALA A 29 -29.99 0.38 -9.11
N ARG A 30 -30.19 0.03 -7.84
CA ARG A 30 -31.52 -0.27 -7.26
C ARG A 30 -32.08 0.84 -6.38
N CYS A 31 -31.24 1.73 -5.85
CA CYS A 31 -31.63 2.75 -4.89
C CYS A 31 -31.29 4.15 -5.42
N GLU A 32 -32.09 5.16 -5.14
CA GLU A 32 -31.82 6.56 -5.51
C GLU A 32 -30.61 7.11 -4.74
N ARG A 33 -30.53 6.79 -3.45
CA ARG A 33 -29.37 7.06 -2.59
C ARG A 33 -28.79 5.76 -2.03
N VAL A 34 -27.48 5.72 -1.85
CA VAL A 34 -26.79 4.62 -1.18
C VAL A 34 -25.83 5.16 -0.14
N THR A 35 -25.97 4.68 1.11
CA THR A 35 -24.99 4.85 2.17
C THR A 35 -24.21 3.56 2.37
N VAL A 36 -22.90 3.65 2.31
CA VAL A 36 -21.97 2.55 2.59
C VAL A 36 -21.27 2.83 3.91
N GLN A 37 -21.41 1.94 4.88
CA GLN A 37 -20.80 2.11 6.20
C GLN A 37 -19.63 1.12 6.39
N VAL A 38 -18.43 1.65 6.50
CA VAL A 38 -17.24 0.90 6.90
C VAL A 38 -17.21 0.81 8.42
N LEU A 39 -17.58 -0.35 8.94
CA LEU A 39 -17.63 -0.62 10.38
C LEU A 39 -16.36 -1.39 10.77
N ALA A 40 -15.48 -0.73 11.50
CA ALA A 40 -14.17 -1.25 11.88
C ALA A 40 -14.08 -1.56 13.37
N SER A 41 -13.20 -2.46 13.76
CA SER A 41 -12.80 -2.63 15.16
C SER A 41 -11.39 -2.09 15.39
N THR A 42 -11.09 -1.78 16.64
CA THR A 42 -9.75 -1.36 17.10
C THR A 42 -8.69 -2.46 16.97
N SER A 43 -9.11 -3.71 16.75
CA SER A 43 -8.22 -4.85 16.51
C SER A 43 -7.71 -4.95 15.06
N GLU A 44 -8.21 -4.14 14.14
CA GLU A 44 -7.89 -4.22 12.71
C GLU A 44 -6.71 -3.31 12.31
N SER A 45 -5.75 -3.85 11.55
CA SER A 45 -4.52 -3.17 11.09
C SER A 45 -4.73 -2.12 9.99
N ILE A 46 -5.82 -2.18 9.23
CA ILE A 46 -6.11 -1.25 8.14
C ILE A 46 -7.11 -0.23 8.66
N PRO A 47 -6.75 1.06 8.77
CA PRO A 47 -7.65 2.08 9.34
C PRO A 47 -8.99 2.17 8.61
N ALA A 48 -10.07 2.40 9.36
CA ALA A 48 -11.41 2.57 8.81
C ALA A 48 -11.49 3.71 7.79
N ALA A 49 -10.81 4.82 8.08
CA ALA A 49 -10.73 5.99 7.21
C ALA A 49 -10.08 5.65 5.85
N LEU A 50 -9.01 4.87 5.86
CA LEU A 50 -8.30 4.43 4.66
C LEU A 50 -9.16 3.49 3.81
N ARG A 51 -9.85 2.53 4.43
CA ARG A 51 -10.81 1.66 3.74
C ARG A 51 -11.96 2.45 3.10
N ALA A 52 -12.47 3.46 3.81
CA ALA A 52 -13.52 4.33 3.29
C ALA A 52 -13.02 5.20 2.13
N GLU A 53 -11.80 5.71 2.19
CA GLU A 53 -11.16 6.44 1.08
C GLU A 53 -11.08 5.58 -0.18
N TRP A 54 -10.58 4.34 -0.06
CA TRP A 54 -10.53 3.41 -1.19
C TRP A 54 -11.90 3.15 -1.80
N LEU A 55 -12.93 2.96 -0.96
CA LEU A 55 -14.30 2.79 -1.45
C LEU A 55 -14.82 4.04 -2.15
N ARG A 56 -14.57 5.25 -1.62
CA ARG A 56 -15.00 6.50 -2.29
C ARG A 56 -14.41 6.63 -3.68
N ALA A 57 -13.16 6.22 -3.88
CA ALA A 57 -12.52 6.21 -5.18
C ALA A 57 -13.20 5.23 -6.16
N GLU A 58 -13.60 4.04 -5.68
CA GLU A 58 -14.17 2.97 -6.52
C GLU A 58 -15.68 3.11 -6.81
N VAL A 59 -16.42 3.77 -5.91
CA VAL A 59 -17.88 3.95 -5.98
C VAL A 59 -18.29 5.39 -5.66
N PRO A 60 -17.89 6.38 -6.49
CA PRO A 60 -18.10 7.81 -6.21
C PRO A 60 -19.58 8.23 -6.14
N GLY A 61 -20.50 7.38 -6.63
CA GLY A 61 -21.94 7.61 -6.54
C GLY A 61 -22.56 7.26 -5.17
N ALA A 62 -21.81 6.64 -4.26
CA ALA A 62 -22.29 6.27 -2.94
C ALA A 62 -21.73 7.21 -1.85
N ARG A 63 -22.53 7.47 -0.80
CA ARG A 63 -22.05 8.14 0.42
C ARG A 63 -21.32 7.13 1.29
N VAL A 64 -19.99 7.20 1.34
CA VAL A 64 -19.17 6.31 2.17
C VAL A 64 -18.81 6.99 3.50
N VAL A 65 -19.24 6.39 4.59
CA VAL A 65 -18.95 6.80 5.98
C VAL A 65 -18.25 5.66 6.73
N HIS A 66 -17.60 5.97 7.85
CA HIS A 66 -16.95 4.95 8.67
C HIS A 66 -17.15 5.22 10.16
N GLY A 67 -17.11 4.16 10.96
CA GLY A 67 -17.21 4.21 12.42
C GLY A 67 -16.47 3.06 13.07
N LEU A 68 -16.15 3.22 14.36
CA LEU A 68 -15.66 2.13 15.19
C LEU A 68 -16.84 1.40 15.82
N ASP A 69 -16.77 0.07 15.79
CA ASP A 69 -17.73 -0.85 16.33
C ASP A 69 -16.98 -2.05 16.95
N ASP A 70 -16.62 -1.89 18.22
CA ASP A 70 -15.92 -2.92 19.01
C ASP A 70 -16.87 -3.88 19.73
N ALA A 71 -18.18 -3.78 19.48
CA ALA A 71 -19.15 -4.68 20.08
C ALA A 71 -18.89 -6.13 19.62
N PRO A 72 -19.04 -7.14 20.49
CA PRO A 72 -18.91 -8.54 20.10
C PRO A 72 -19.92 -8.89 19.00
N VAL A 73 -19.45 -9.56 17.95
CA VAL A 73 -20.33 -10.01 16.86
C VAL A 73 -20.92 -11.36 17.20
N ASP A 74 -22.13 -11.37 17.76
CA ASP A 74 -22.95 -12.57 17.96
C ASP A 74 -24.32 -12.40 17.29
N TYR A 75 -24.52 -13.16 16.22
CA TYR A 75 -25.72 -13.13 15.41
C TYR A 75 -26.97 -13.71 16.11
N ALA A 76 -26.80 -14.49 17.17
CA ALA A 76 -27.87 -15.05 17.97
C ALA A 76 -28.27 -14.16 19.17
N ASP A 77 -27.49 -13.12 19.47
CA ASP A 77 -27.73 -12.23 20.61
C ASP A 77 -28.42 -10.92 20.18
N PRO A 78 -29.68 -10.67 20.59
CA PRO A 78 -30.37 -9.42 20.31
C PRO A 78 -29.65 -8.18 20.87
N HIS A 79 -28.92 -8.30 21.98
CA HIS A 79 -28.20 -7.17 22.57
C HIS A 79 -26.99 -6.75 21.73
N ALA A 80 -26.21 -7.73 21.24
CA ALA A 80 -25.14 -7.48 20.30
C ALA A 80 -25.65 -6.72 19.05
N TRP A 81 -26.77 -7.17 18.50
CA TRP A 81 -27.43 -6.47 17.39
C TRP A 81 -27.81 -5.02 17.72
N ASP A 82 -28.33 -4.75 18.91
CA ASP A 82 -28.77 -3.41 19.30
C ASP A 82 -27.58 -2.43 19.41
N GLU A 83 -26.44 -2.88 19.92
CA GLU A 83 -25.21 -2.07 19.94
C GLU A 83 -24.70 -1.78 18.52
N HIS A 84 -24.66 -2.79 17.65
CA HIS A 84 -24.28 -2.61 16.24
C HIS A 84 -25.22 -1.64 15.51
N VAL A 85 -26.54 -1.80 15.66
CA VAL A 85 -27.53 -0.93 15.00
C VAL A 85 -27.49 0.50 15.52
N LYS A 86 -27.17 0.70 16.80
CA LYS A 86 -26.95 2.04 17.37
C LYS A 86 -25.78 2.74 16.69
N VAL A 87 -24.66 2.05 16.46
CA VAL A 87 -23.53 2.61 15.68
C VAL A 87 -23.99 2.94 14.27
N MET A 88 -24.64 2.00 13.58
CA MET A 88 -25.09 2.19 12.20
C MET A 88 -26.04 3.38 12.04
N ARG A 89 -26.99 3.58 12.97
CA ARG A 89 -27.91 4.71 12.95
C ARG A 89 -27.20 6.03 13.20
N SER A 90 -26.17 6.06 14.05
CA SER A 90 -25.41 7.29 14.31
C SER A 90 -24.59 7.78 13.12
N LEU A 91 -24.30 6.89 12.15
CA LEU A 91 -23.58 7.21 10.91
C LEU A 91 -24.49 7.68 9.77
N LEU A 92 -25.82 7.61 9.92
CA LEU A 92 -26.76 8.10 8.93
C LEU A 92 -26.90 9.63 9.00
N ASP A 93 -27.13 10.25 7.85
CA ASP A 93 -27.46 11.66 7.80
C ASP A 93 -28.94 11.85 8.18
N PRO A 94 -29.28 12.67 9.18
CA PRO A 94 -30.68 12.93 9.55
C PRO A 94 -31.47 13.64 8.45
N ASP A 95 -30.81 14.28 7.49
CA ASP A 95 -31.46 14.95 6.35
C ASP A 95 -31.79 13.99 5.19
N ASP A 96 -31.29 12.75 5.25
CA ASP A 96 -31.57 11.73 4.23
C ASP A 96 -32.93 11.04 4.47
N PRO A 97 -33.59 10.54 3.41
CA PRO A 97 -34.73 9.63 3.58
C PRO A 97 -34.34 8.45 4.49
N PRO A 98 -35.28 7.90 5.29
CA PRO A 98 -35.03 6.69 6.05
C PRO A 98 -34.54 5.55 5.14
N VAL A 99 -33.65 4.71 5.67
CA VAL A 99 -33.21 3.49 4.98
C VAL A 99 -34.43 2.62 4.71
N ASP A 100 -34.70 2.33 3.44
CA ASP A 100 -35.81 1.47 3.01
C ASP A 100 -35.33 0.19 2.29
N ALA A 101 -34.01 0.06 2.13
CA ALA A 101 -33.37 -1.13 1.58
C ALA A 101 -32.06 -1.47 2.29
N VAL A 102 -31.86 -2.75 2.63
CA VAL A 102 -30.58 -3.28 3.12
C VAL A 102 -30.04 -4.26 2.09
N LEU A 103 -28.80 -4.07 1.66
CA LEU A 103 -28.17 -4.92 0.65
C LEU A 103 -26.96 -5.67 1.22
N THR A 104 -27.04 -7.00 1.22
CA THR A 104 -25.97 -7.89 1.69
C THR A 104 -25.89 -9.14 0.82
N SER A 105 -24.77 -9.84 0.83
CA SER A 105 -24.70 -11.21 0.32
C SER A 105 -25.13 -12.22 1.40
N ASP A 106 -24.64 -12.00 2.62
CA ASP A 106 -24.83 -12.91 3.75
C ASP A 106 -26.24 -12.82 4.36
N ARG A 107 -26.71 -13.93 4.94
CA ARG A 107 -28.09 -14.12 5.43
C ARG A 107 -28.46 -13.24 6.62
N TYR A 108 -27.49 -12.72 7.37
CA TYR A 108 -27.75 -11.76 8.46
C TYR A 108 -28.53 -10.52 7.99
N GLY A 109 -28.50 -10.23 6.68
CA GLY A 109 -29.24 -9.12 6.09
C GLY A 109 -30.75 -9.17 6.34
N VAL A 110 -31.34 -10.36 6.56
CA VAL A 110 -32.76 -10.49 6.94
C VAL A 110 -33.08 -9.78 8.25
N GLU A 111 -32.24 -9.98 9.26
CA GLU A 111 -32.45 -9.46 10.61
C GLU A 111 -32.03 -7.98 10.70
N LEU A 112 -30.98 -7.60 9.95
CA LEU A 112 -30.61 -6.20 9.78
C LEU A 112 -31.74 -5.40 9.11
N ALA A 113 -32.31 -5.90 8.01
CA ALA A 113 -33.41 -5.24 7.32
C ALA A 113 -34.63 -5.05 8.23
N ARG A 114 -34.96 -6.06 9.04
CA ARG A 114 -36.04 -5.96 10.05
C ARG A 114 -35.78 -4.83 11.06
N ARG A 115 -34.55 -4.63 11.53
CA ARG A 115 -34.22 -3.56 12.49
C ARG A 115 -34.25 -2.15 11.89
N PHE A 116 -34.16 -2.05 10.56
CA PHE A 116 -34.28 -0.79 9.83
C PHE A 116 -35.68 -0.57 9.24
N ASP A 117 -36.63 -1.50 9.43
CA ASP A 117 -37.94 -1.50 8.75
C ASP A 117 -37.79 -1.40 7.22
N ALA A 118 -36.80 -2.12 6.69
CA ALA A 118 -36.34 -2.02 5.31
C ALA A 118 -36.59 -3.33 4.54
N THR A 119 -36.58 -3.24 3.21
CA THR A 119 -36.57 -4.41 2.33
C THR A 119 -35.17 -5.01 2.27
N TRP A 120 -35.03 -6.31 2.55
CA TRP A 120 -33.77 -7.00 2.31
C TRP A 120 -33.60 -7.34 0.83
N VAL A 121 -32.46 -6.94 0.26
CA VAL A 121 -32.06 -7.26 -1.10
C VAL A 121 -30.77 -8.08 -1.05
N GLN A 122 -30.90 -9.40 -1.21
CA GLN A 122 -29.75 -10.29 -1.24
C GLN A 122 -29.03 -10.24 -2.59
N VAL A 123 -27.70 -10.14 -2.58
CA VAL A 123 -26.87 -10.00 -3.79
C VAL A 123 -25.78 -11.07 -3.81
N ASP A 124 -25.75 -11.90 -4.86
CA ASP A 124 -24.75 -12.97 -5.09
C ASP A 124 -24.42 -13.79 -3.83
N PRO A 125 -25.41 -14.43 -3.17
CA PRO A 125 -25.22 -15.09 -1.87
C PRO A 125 -24.19 -16.21 -1.89
N ASP A 126 -24.08 -16.92 -3.01
CA ASP A 126 -23.13 -18.03 -3.20
C ASP A 126 -21.80 -17.56 -3.81
N ARG A 127 -21.62 -16.25 -4.03
CA ARG A 127 -20.41 -15.66 -4.65
C ARG A 127 -20.07 -16.31 -6.00
N ARG A 128 -21.09 -16.71 -6.77
CA ARG A 128 -20.91 -17.42 -8.05
C ARG A 128 -20.42 -16.47 -9.14
N HIS A 129 -20.83 -15.21 -9.07
CA HIS A 129 -20.40 -14.21 -10.05
C HIS A 129 -18.99 -13.69 -9.72
N LEU A 130 -18.70 -13.47 -8.44
CA LEU A 130 -17.38 -13.01 -7.97
C LEU A 130 -16.91 -13.84 -6.78
N PRO A 131 -16.20 -14.97 -7.02
CA PRO A 131 -15.78 -15.90 -5.97
C PRO A 131 -14.58 -15.37 -5.18
N VAL A 132 -14.82 -14.36 -4.34
CA VAL A 132 -13.80 -13.72 -3.48
C VAL A 132 -14.39 -13.38 -2.11
N SER A 133 -13.57 -13.46 -1.06
CA SER A 133 -13.90 -13.00 0.29
C SER A 133 -12.74 -12.23 0.92
N GLY A 134 -13.05 -11.37 1.89
CA GLY A 134 -12.01 -10.66 2.65
C GLY A 134 -11.05 -11.62 3.36
N SER A 135 -11.55 -12.74 3.89
CA SER A 135 -10.69 -13.76 4.52
C SER A 135 -9.75 -14.43 3.53
N ALA A 136 -10.23 -14.76 2.32
CA ALA A 136 -9.39 -15.34 1.27
C ALA A 136 -8.31 -14.35 0.79
N VAL A 137 -8.67 -13.08 0.63
CA VAL A 137 -7.72 -12.01 0.28
C VAL A 137 -6.66 -11.84 1.37
N ARG A 138 -7.03 -11.80 2.65
CA ARG A 138 -6.04 -11.65 3.74
C ARG A 138 -5.11 -12.86 3.86
N ALA A 139 -5.60 -14.06 3.57
CA ALA A 139 -4.80 -15.28 3.59
C ALA A 139 -3.77 -15.32 2.44
N ASP A 140 -4.19 -14.92 1.23
CA ASP A 140 -3.32 -14.88 0.05
C ASP A 140 -3.72 -13.72 -0.90
N PRO A 141 -3.17 -12.51 -0.69
CA PRO A 141 -3.46 -11.37 -1.54
C PRO A 141 -3.00 -11.59 -2.99
N ALA A 142 -1.91 -12.32 -3.20
CA ALA A 142 -1.34 -12.56 -4.52
C ALA A 142 -2.26 -13.44 -5.37
N ALA A 143 -2.82 -14.52 -4.80
CA ALA A 143 -3.79 -15.36 -5.49
C ALA A 143 -5.10 -14.62 -5.83
N HIS A 144 -5.43 -13.57 -5.06
CA HIS A 144 -6.65 -12.78 -5.24
C HIS A 144 -6.39 -11.39 -5.85
N TRP A 145 -5.21 -11.16 -6.44
CA TRP A 145 -4.79 -9.85 -6.94
C TRP A 145 -5.79 -9.26 -7.95
N TRP A 146 -6.38 -10.12 -8.79
CA TRP A 146 -7.40 -9.77 -9.77
C TRP A 146 -8.64 -9.10 -9.16
N ALA A 147 -8.94 -9.37 -7.89
CA ALA A 147 -10.11 -8.86 -7.20
C ALA A 147 -9.85 -7.55 -6.46
N LEU A 148 -8.61 -7.06 -6.43
CA LEU A 148 -8.25 -5.90 -5.62
C LEU A 148 -8.30 -4.60 -6.43
N PRO A 149 -9.07 -3.59 -5.97
CA PRO A 149 -8.99 -2.23 -6.48
C PRO A 149 -7.56 -1.69 -6.47
N ALA A 150 -7.23 -0.78 -7.40
CA ALA A 150 -5.88 -0.22 -7.50
C ALA A 150 -5.37 0.39 -6.18
N PRO A 151 -6.15 1.19 -5.42
CA PRO A 151 -5.70 1.73 -4.14
C PRO A 151 -5.39 0.65 -3.09
N VAL A 152 -6.11 -0.48 -3.13
CA VAL A 152 -5.89 -1.62 -2.25
C VAL A 152 -4.62 -2.36 -2.66
N ARG A 153 -4.41 -2.58 -3.97
CA ARG A 153 -3.16 -3.15 -4.49
C ARG A 153 -1.95 -2.33 -4.08
N SER A 154 -1.99 -1.00 -4.25
CA SER A 154 -0.91 -0.10 -3.84
C SER A 154 -0.51 -0.26 -2.37
N TRP A 155 -1.47 -0.57 -1.49
CA TRP A 155 -1.20 -0.79 -0.07
C TRP A 155 -0.57 -2.16 0.22
N TYR A 156 -0.87 -3.20 -0.57
CA TYR A 156 -0.23 -4.51 -0.43
C TYR A 156 1.14 -4.59 -1.11
N VAL A 157 1.40 -3.76 -2.12
CA VAL A 157 2.68 -3.74 -2.83
C VAL A 157 3.82 -3.42 -1.88
N ARG A 158 4.80 -4.33 -1.83
CA ARG A 158 6.08 -4.10 -1.18
C ARG A 158 7.05 -3.37 -2.11
N ARG A 159 7.76 -2.38 -1.58
CA ARG A 159 8.75 -1.61 -2.35
C ARG A 159 10.16 -2.13 -2.05
N VAL A 160 10.86 -2.53 -3.10
CA VAL A 160 12.28 -2.90 -3.06
C VAL A 160 13.06 -1.82 -3.79
N VAL A 161 13.86 -1.06 -3.05
CA VAL A 161 14.64 0.05 -3.59
C VAL A 161 16.07 -0.40 -3.81
N VAL A 162 16.53 -0.37 -5.06
CA VAL A 162 17.93 -0.55 -5.41
C VAL A 162 18.59 0.82 -5.45
N LEU A 163 19.67 1.02 -4.70
CA LEU A 163 20.36 2.30 -4.65
C LEU A 163 21.87 2.14 -4.48
N GLY A 164 22.60 3.22 -4.69
CA GLY A 164 24.05 3.29 -4.52
C GLY A 164 24.59 4.62 -5.03
N ALA A 165 25.89 4.84 -4.84
CA ALA A 165 26.58 5.96 -5.46
C ALA A 165 26.55 5.84 -7.00
N GLU A 166 26.93 6.91 -7.69
CA GLU A 166 27.04 6.89 -9.15
C GLU A 166 27.99 5.79 -9.65
N SER A 167 27.67 5.21 -10.81
CA SER A 167 28.46 4.14 -11.43
C SER A 167 28.62 2.88 -10.55
N THR A 168 27.67 2.58 -9.67
CA THR A 168 27.66 1.32 -8.88
C THR A 168 26.72 0.26 -9.47
N GLY A 169 25.99 0.56 -10.55
CA GLY A 169 25.16 -0.40 -11.28
C GLY A 169 23.72 -0.54 -10.77
N SER A 170 23.22 0.42 -9.99
CA SER A 170 21.86 0.43 -9.42
C SER A 170 20.78 0.30 -10.49
N THR A 171 20.80 1.15 -11.53
CA THR A 171 19.86 1.08 -12.66
C THR A 171 19.89 -0.28 -13.37
N THR A 172 21.08 -0.81 -13.62
CA THR A 172 21.24 -2.13 -14.27
C THR A 172 20.62 -3.22 -13.41
N LEU A 173 20.91 -3.24 -12.11
CA LEU A 173 20.38 -4.24 -11.20
C LEU A 173 18.86 -4.11 -11.03
N ALA A 174 18.33 -2.90 -10.87
CA ALA A 174 16.89 -2.66 -10.78
C ALA A 174 16.17 -3.16 -12.03
N THR A 175 16.73 -2.88 -13.21
CA THR A 175 16.18 -3.32 -14.50
C THR A 175 16.22 -4.83 -14.64
N ASP A 176 17.36 -5.46 -14.33
CA ASP A 176 17.52 -6.92 -14.42
C ASP A 176 16.61 -7.66 -13.44
N LEU A 177 16.49 -7.14 -12.22
CA LEU A 177 15.62 -7.68 -11.17
C LEU A 177 14.15 -7.59 -11.60
N ALA A 178 13.70 -6.42 -12.06
CA ALA A 178 12.33 -6.24 -12.54
C ALA A 178 12.05 -7.15 -13.74
N ALA A 179 12.95 -7.22 -14.72
CA ALA A 179 12.82 -8.08 -15.90
C ALA A 179 12.72 -9.57 -15.54
N HIS A 180 13.53 -10.05 -14.58
CA HIS A 180 13.46 -11.43 -14.09
C HIS A 180 12.09 -11.76 -13.48
N LEU A 181 11.45 -10.77 -12.85
CA LEU A 181 10.15 -10.90 -12.20
C LEU A 181 8.96 -10.62 -13.13
N GLY A 182 9.21 -10.24 -14.40
CA GLY A 182 8.18 -9.82 -15.33
C GLY A 182 7.50 -8.49 -14.94
N LEU A 183 8.27 -7.59 -14.32
CA LEU A 183 7.83 -6.26 -13.85
C LEU A 183 8.55 -5.15 -14.62
N ASP A 184 7.95 -3.96 -14.60
CA ASP A 184 8.61 -2.73 -15.02
C ASP A 184 9.24 -2.05 -13.79
N PRO A 185 10.52 -1.65 -13.84
CA PRO A 185 11.13 -0.89 -12.75
C PRO A 185 10.65 0.57 -12.77
N VAL A 186 10.54 1.19 -11.59
CA VAL A 186 10.43 2.64 -11.46
C VAL A 186 11.82 3.24 -11.56
N LEU A 187 12.16 3.84 -12.70
CA LEU A 187 13.49 4.40 -12.95
C LEU A 187 13.74 5.72 -12.19
N GLU A 188 15.01 6.00 -11.90
CA GLU A 188 15.46 7.21 -11.21
C GLU A 188 15.08 8.48 -11.99
N PHE A 189 14.14 9.27 -11.46
CA PHE A 189 13.79 10.55 -12.09
C PHE A 189 14.91 11.60 -11.96
N GLY A 190 15.77 11.51 -10.94
CA GLY A 190 16.93 12.40 -10.81
C GLY A 190 17.87 12.36 -12.03
N ARG A 191 17.96 11.19 -12.69
CA ARG A 191 18.69 11.02 -13.95
C ARG A 191 18.05 11.76 -15.10
N GLU A 192 16.75 11.56 -15.31
CA GLU A 192 15.99 12.26 -16.35
C GLU A 192 16.03 13.78 -16.15
N TRP A 193 15.89 14.24 -14.90
CA TRP A 193 15.98 15.67 -14.59
C TRP A 193 17.35 16.22 -14.97
N SER A 194 18.44 15.52 -14.60
CA SER A 194 19.82 15.94 -14.88
C SER A 194 20.09 16.18 -16.37
N GLU A 195 19.45 15.44 -17.28
CA GLU A 195 19.58 15.60 -18.72
C GLU A 195 18.97 16.91 -19.25
N VAL A 196 17.87 17.37 -18.64
CA VAL A 196 17.10 18.52 -19.11
C VAL A 196 17.24 19.76 -18.23
N ARG A 197 18.15 19.72 -17.25
CA ARG A 197 18.36 20.79 -16.27
C ARG A 197 18.66 22.14 -16.93
N PRO A 198 17.97 23.22 -16.53
CA PRO A 198 18.34 24.58 -16.94
C PRO A 198 19.78 24.91 -16.55
N GLY A 199 20.60 25.31 -17.53
CA GLY A 199 22.02 25.60 -17.32
C GLY A 199 22.95 24.37 -17.34
N GLY A 200 22.39 23.16 -17.48
CA GLY A 200 23.13 21.91 -17.55
C GLY A 200 23.88 21.55 -16.27
N LEU A 201 24.74 20.54 -16.35
CA LEU A 201 25.45 19.99 -15.19
C LEU A 201 26.43 20.97 -14.53
N ALA A 202 26.91 21.97 -15.27
CA ALA A 202 27.81 22.99 -14.74
C ALA A 202 27.09 24.04 -13.88
N ALA A 203 25.77 24.15 -13.99
CA ALA A 203 24.98 25.06 -13.17
C ALA A 203 24.83 24.52 -11.74
N PRO A 204 24.96 25.37 -10.70
CA PRO A 204 24.81 24.95 -9.32
C PRO A 204 23.41 24.36 -9.10
N TRP A 205 23.34 23.32 -8.28
CA TRP A 205 22.09 22.70 -7.91
C TRP A 205 21.33 23.56 -6.88
N HIS A 206 20.01 23.62 -7.03
CA HIS A 206 19.12 24.32 -6.09
C HIS A 206 18.20 23.36 -5.35
N THR A 207 17.93 23.63 -4.06
CA THR A 207 17.03 22.82 -3.22
C THR A 207 15.67 22.56 -3.87
N ALA A 208 15.10 23.54 -4.57
CA ALA A 208 13.80 23.39 -5.25
C ALA A 208 13.82 22.32 -6.35
N GLU A 209 14.97 22.04 -6.96
CA GLU A 209 15.12 20.95 -7.93
C GLU A 209 14.99 19.59 -7.24
N PHE A 210 15.53 19.43 -6.03
CA PHE A 210 15.39 18.19 -5.26
C PHE A 210 13.98 18.01 -4.70
N ASP A 211 13.28 19.09 -4.36
CA ASP A 211 11.85 19.01 -4.03
C ASP A 211 11.02 18.48 -5.21
N LEU A 212 11.33 18.95 -6.43
CA LEU A 212 10.72 18.44 -7.66
C LEU A 212 11.06 16.96 -7.86
N VAL A 213 12.35 16.61 -7.81
CA VAL A 213 12.83 15.24 -8.02
C VAL A 213 12.18 14.27 -7.03
N ALA A 214 12.18 14.63 -5.75
CA ALA A 214 11.60 13.82 -4.68
C ALA A 214 10.10 13.58 -4.86
N ARG A 215 9.34 14.64 -5.21
CA ARG A 215 7.88 14.52 -5.41
C ARG A 215 7.53 13.71 -6.64
N GLU A 216 8.28 13.89 -7.73
CA GLU A 216 8.02 13.15 -8.96
C GLU A 216 8.45 11.68 -8.83
N GLN A 217 9.58 11.39 -8.18
CA GLN A 217 9.97 10.02 -7.84
C GLN A 217 8.88 9.34 -7.00
N ALA A 218 8.41 10.01 -5.94
CA ALA A 218 7.32 9.51 -5.11
C ALA A 218 6.04 9.22 -5.91
N ARG A 219 5.64 10.15 -6.78
CA ARG A 219 4.46 9.99 -7.65
C ARG A 219 4.60 8.77 -8.57
N ARG A 220 5.76 8.58 -9.19
CA ARG A 220 6.04 7.42 -10.07
C ARG A 220 6.01 6.10 -9.31
N GLU A 221 6.51 6.07 -8.09
CA GLU A 221 6.41 4.90 -7.21
C GLU A 221 4.96 4.55 -6.86
N ASP A 222 4.11 5.55 -6.61
CA ASP A 222 2.69 5.33 -6.31
C ASP A 222 1.91 4.86 -7.53
N ASP A 223 2.16 5.44 -8.70
CA ASP A 223 1.61 4.98 -9.98
C ASP A 223 2.03 3.53 -10.27
N GLY A 224 3.31 3.23 -10.12
CA GLY A 224 3.85 1.88 -10.31
C GLY A 224 3.21 0.86 -9.36
N ALA A 225 3.03 1.22 -8.09
CA ALA A 225 2.34 0.37 -7.12
C ALA A 225 0.85 0.14 -7.47
N ALA A 226 0.17 1.14 -8.03
CA ALA A 226 -1.24 1.03 -8.42
C ALA A 226 -1.48 0.08 -9.60
N VAL A 227 -0.50 -0.05 -10.49
CA VAL A 227 -0.60 -0.89 -11.69
C VAL A 227 0.18 -2.20 -11.59
N SER A 228 0.98 -2.40 -10.54
CA SER A 228 1.80 -3.62 -10.40
C SER A 228 0.95 -4.89 -10.52
N PRO A 229 1.40 -5.89 -11.31
CA PRO A 229 0.68 -7.15 -11.51
C PRO A 229 0.83 -8.12 -10.34
N VAL A 230 1.73 -7.83 -9.39
CA VAL A 230 2.05 -8.66 -8.22
C VAL A 230 2.24 -7.76 -6.98
N PRO A 231 2.29 -8.29 -5.74
CA PRO A 231 2.45 -7.46 -4.53
C PRO A 231 3.89 -6.97 -4.31
N LEU A 232 4.57 -6.52 -5.37
CA LEU A 232 5.95 -6.06 -5.36
C LEU A 232 6.15 -4.92 -6.37
N LEU A 233 7.06 -4.00 -6.06
CA LEU A 233 7.57 -2.96 -6.94
C LEU A 233 9.09 -2.87 -6.77
N VAL A 234 9.80 -2.75 -7.89
CA VAL A 234 11.25 -2.51 -7.92
C VAL A 234 11.50 -1.07 -8.31
N CYS A 235 12.23 -0.34 -7.47
CA CYS A 235 12.56 1.07 -7.70
C CYS A 235 14.07 1.23 -7.87
N ASP A 236 14.48 1.93 -8.93
CA ASP A 236 15.83 2.48 -9.06
C ASP A 236 15.87 3.81 -8.30
N THR A 237 16.46 3.75 -7.11
CA THR A 237 16.49 4.80 -6.10
C THR A 237 15.10 5.21 -5.56
N ASP A 238 15.11 6.13 -4.60
CA ASP A 238 13.92 6.66 -3.93
C ASP A 238 14.18 8.08 -3.36
N VAL A 239 13.26 8.55 -2.54
CA VAL A 239 13.37 9.87 -1.88
C VAL A 239 14.53 9.91 -0.86
N LEU A 240 14.89 8.79 -0.23
CA LEU A 240 16.06 8.73 0.65
C LEU A 240 17.34 9.01 -0.15
N ALA A 241 17.52 8.37 -1.31
CA ALA A 241 18.66 8.66 -2.19
C ALA A 241 18.71 10.13 -2.61
N THR A 242 17.55 10.72 -2.96
CA THR A 242 17.44 12.15 -3.30
C THR A 242 17.91 13.06 -2.15
N THR A 243 17.61 12.68 -0.90
CA THR A 243 18.06 13.42 0.30
C THR A 243 19.60 13.46 0.39
N LEU A 244 20.26 12.34 0.10
CA LEU A 244 21.73 12.26 0.19
C LEU A 244 22.41 12.99 -0.96
N TRP A 245 21.83 12.95 -2.16
CA TRP A 245 22.32 13.75 -3.27
C TRP A 245 22.15 15.26 -3.02
N HIS A 246 21.03 15.66 -2.40
CA HIS A 246 20.85 17.06 -1.98
C HIS A 246 21.91 17.49 -0.96
N GLU A 247 22.15 16.66 0.07
CA GLU A 247 23.22 16.87 1.05
C GLU A 247 24.57 17.11 0.38
N ARG A 248 24.90 16.29 -0.61
CA ARG A 248 26.16 16.39 -1.36
C ARG A 248 26.24 17.69 -2.19
N TYR A 249 25.24 17.96 -3.01
CA TYR A 249 25.31 19.03 -4.00
C TYR A 249 25.05 20.43 -3.41
N VAL A 250 24.29 20.51 -2.31
CA VAL A 250 23.89 21.78 -1.69
C VAL A 250 24.56 22.00 -0.32
N GLY A 251 25.15 20.94 0.27
CA GLY A 251 25.93 21.01 1.52
C GLY A 251 25.11 20.84 2.80
N HIS A 252 23.79 20.61 2.69
CA HIS A 252 22.89 20.30 3.80
C HIS A 252 21.69 19.51 3.29
N ARG A 253 20.91 18.89 4.18
CA ARG A 253 19.67 18.19 3.79
C ARG A 253 18.48 19.14 3.72
N SER A 254 17.55 18.84 2.83
CA SER A 254 16.30 19.60 2.65
C SER A 254 15.24 19.07 3.63
N PRO A 255 14.72 19.89 4.56
CA PRO A 255 13.72 19.44 5.52
C PRO A 255 12.45 18.86 4.88
N THR A 256 12.05 19.39 3.72
CA THR A 256 10.86 18.92 2.99
C THR A 256 11.10 17.56 2.33
N VAL A 257 12.29 17.33 1.78
CA VAL A 257 12.67 16.04 1.18
C VAL A 257 12.87 14.99 2.28
N GLU A 258 13.49 15.36 3.40
CA GLU A 258 13.65 14.47 4.57
C GLU A 258 12.30 14.04 5.16
N ALA A 259 11.35 14.98 5.32
CA ALA A 259 10.02 14.67 5.79
C ALA A 259 9.29 13.70 4.84
N LEU A 260 9.46 13.87 3.52
CA LEU A 260 8.88 12.97 2.52
C LEU A 260 9.52 11.58 2.55
N ALA A 261 10.85 11.49 2.65
CA ALA A 261 11.56 10.22 2.79
C ALA A 261 11.12 9.47 4.07
N ALA A 262 10.97 10.18 5.19
CA ALA A 262 10.56 9.58 6.45
C ALA A 262 9.14 8.99 6.40
N ALA A 263 8.24 9.61 5.63
CA ALA A 263 6.87 9.14 5.45
C ALA A 263 6.76 7.91 4.52
N ARG A 264 7.71 7.75 3.58
CA ARG A 264 7.65 6.78 2.47
C ARG A 264 8.79 5.74 2.53
N ARG A 265 8.87 5.02 3.66
CA ARG A 265 9.88 3.98 3.84
C ARG A 265 9.55 2.73 2.99
N PRO A 266 10.52 2.17 2.25
CA PRO A 266 10.33 0.92 1.53
C PRO A 266 10.37 -0.29 2.46
N ASP A 267 10.10 -1.47 1.91
CA ASP A 267 10.17 -2.74 2.65
C ASP A 267 11.60 -3.31 2.65
N LEU A 268 12.44 -2.91 1.69
CA LEU A 268 13.82 -3.38 1.55
C LEU A 268 14.68 -2.37 0.77
N TYR A 269 15.90 -2.12 1.26
CA TYR A 269 16.96 -1.48 0.47
C TYR A 269 18.00 -2.50 0.00
N VAL A 270 18.37 -2.43 -1.28
CA VAL A 270 19.47 -3.19 -1.88
C VAL A 270 20.56 -2.20 -2.29
N LEU A 271 21.65 -2.15 -1.52
CA LEU A 271 22.79 -1.28 -1.82
C LEU A 271 23.72 -1.97 -2.83
N THR A 272 23.97 -1.35 -3.98
CA THR A 272 24.96 -1.86 -4.94
C THR A 272 26.38 -1.51 -4.52
N GLY A 273 27.29 -2.48 -4.49
CA GLY A 273 28.70 -2.26 -4.17
C GLY A 273 29.45 -1.40 -5.19
N ASP A 274 30.48 -0.71 -4.72
CA ASP A 274 31.32 0.25 -5.45
C ASP A 274 32.64 -0.33 -6.00
N GLU A 275 32.79 -1.66 -6.01
CA GLU A 275 33.98 -2.37 -6.49
C GLU A 275 34.08 -2.50 -8.02
N ILE A 276 33.05 -2.12 -8.76
CA ILE A 276 33.04 -2.18 -10.23
C ILE A 276 33.75 -0.95 -10.84
N PRO A 277 34.31 -1.07 -12.06
CA PRO A 277 34.95 0.06 -12.73
C PRO A 277 34.02 1.26 -12.88
N PHE A 278 34.56 2.46 -12.66
CA PHE A 278 33.82 3.69 -12.93
C PHE A 278 33.67 3.88 -14.44
N VAL A 279 32.46 4.18 -14.87
CA VAL A 279 32.17 4.59 -16.25
C VAL A 279 31.70 6.04 -16.20
N GLN A 280 32.29 6.94 -16.98
CA GLN A 280 31.77 8.29 -17.15
C GLN A 280 30.84 8.31 -18.36
N ASP A 281 29.57 8.67 -18.18
CA ASP A 281 28.55 8.74 -19.25
C ASP A 281 28.23 10.19 -19.69
N GLY A 282 28.93 11.17 -19.10
CA GLY A 282 28.73 12.59 -19.36
C GLY A 282 27.84 13.29 -18.32
N LEU A 283 27.08 12.54 -17.51
CA LEU A 283 26.21 13.09 -16.47
C LEU A 283 26.78 12.99 -15.05
N ARG A 284 27.79 12.14 -14.84
CA ARG A 284 28.33 11.82 -13.51
C ARG A 284 29.30 12.88 -13.02
N ASP A 285 29.30 13.11 -11.72
CA ASP A 285 30.18 14.07 -11.04
C ASP A 285 31.66 13.62 -11.15
N GLY A 286 31.94 12.36 -10.79
CA GLY A 286 33.20 11.71 -11.11
C GLY A 286 33.67 10.71 -10.05
N GLU A 287 34.54 9.79 -10.45
CA GLU A 287 35.02 8.68 -9.62
C GLU A 287 35.50 9.08 -8.21
N HIS A 288 36.10 10.27 -8.09
CA HIS A 288 36.60 10.82 -6.82
C HIS A 288 35.54 10.95 -5.71
N VAL A 289 34.25 10.98 -6.07
CA VAL A 289 33.14 11.18 -5.12
C VAL A 289 32.47 9.88 -4.73
N ARG A 290 32.57 8.86 -5.58
CA ARG A 290 31.79 7.62 -5.51
C ARG A 290 31.93 6.94 -4.17
N HIS A 291 33.17 6.76 -3.68
CA HIS A 291 33.44 6.04 -2.44
C HIS A 291 32.92 6.79 -1.21
N ALA A 292 33.12 8.12 -1.14
CA ALA A 292 32.58 8.93 -0.05
C ALA A 292 31.05 8.95 -0.04
N MET A 293 30.41 9.03 -1.21
CA MET A 293 28.97 8.93 -1.34
C MET A 293 28.46 7.53 -0.95
N GLN A 294 29.18 6.48 -1.32
CA GLN A 294 28.85 5.10 -0.98
C GLN A 294 28.91 4.87 0.53
N ASP A 295 29.96 5.35 1.19
CA ASP A 295 30.08 5.29 2.66
C ASP A 295 28.94 6.06 3.32
N ARG A 296 28.54 7.20 2.76
CA ARG A 296 27.37 7.95 3.24
C ARG A 296 26.07 7.15 3.13
N PHE A 297 25.85 6.41 2.04
CA PHE A 297 24.72 5.48 1.94
C PHE A 297 24.80 4.39 3.03
N ARG A 298 25.96 3.78 3.25
CA ARG A 298 26.15 2.74 4.29
C ARG A 298 25.82 3.28 5.70
N GLU A 299 26.31 4.46 6.04
CA GLU A 299 26.02 5.13 7.32
C GLU A 299 24.52 5.35 7.53
N VAL A 300 23.84 5.88 6.51
CA VAL A 300 22.42 6.25 6.60
C VAL A 300 21.54 5.00 6.64
N LEU A 301 21.86 3.97 5.86
CA LEU A 301 21.14 2.69 5.91
C LEU A 301 21.34 1.99 7.26
N ALA A 302 22.56 1.99 7.81
CA ALA A 302 22.84 1.45 9.14
C ALA A 302 22.04 2.15 10.26
N ALA A 303 21.76 3.45 10.10
CA ALA A 303 20.89 4.20 11.00
C ALA A 303 19.38 3.98 10.72
N THR A 304 19.03 3.51 9.52
CA THR A 304 17.64 3.32 9.08
C THR A 304 17.09 1.95 9.48
N GLY A 305 17.93 0.92 9.57
CA GLY A 305 17.53 -0.42 9.98
C GLY A 305 18.64 -1.46 9.90
N PRO A 306 18.29 -2.74 10.16
CA PRO A 306 19.28 -3.81 10.27
C PRO A 306 19.92 -4.14 8.92
N ARG A 307 21.24 -4.34 8.94
CA ARG A 307 21.96 -4.96 7.82
C ARG A 307 21.72 -6.47 7.85
N LEU A 308 21.31 -7.04 6.73
CA LEU A 308 21.18 -8.49 6.55
C LEU A 308 22.51 -9.06 6.07
N ASP A 309 22.95 -10.15 6.71
CA ASP A 309 24.09 -10.95 6.23
C ASP A 309 23.63 -11.98 5.19
N ASP A 310 22.46 -12.60 5.42
CA ASP A 310 21.74 -13.42 4.43
C ASP A 310 20.56 -12.61 3.86
N PRO A 311 20.52 -12.34 2.55
CA PRO A 311 19.39 -11.66 1.91
C PRO A 311 18.03 -12.32 2.18
N ALA A 312 18.00 -13.65 2.37
CA ALA A 312 16.76 -14.39 2.62
C ALA A 312 16.12 -14.07 3.98
N ASP A 313 16.89 -13.55 4.93
CA ASP A 313 16.41 -13.21 6.28
C ASP A 313 15.47 -11.99 6.30
N VAL A 314 15.26 -11.32 5.15
CA VAL A 314 14.39 -10.14 5.04
C VAL A 314 12.99 -10.38 5.64
N VAL A 315 12.46 -11.60 5.54
CA VAL A 315 11.13 -11.95 6.08
C VAL A 315 11.05 -11.86 7.59
N HIS A 316 12.16 -12.03 8.31
CA HIS A 316 12.23 -11.88 9.76
C HIS A 316 12.12 -10.41 10.21
N HIS A 317 12.29 -9.49 9.27
CA HIS A 317 12.22 -8.04 9.50
C HIS A 317 10.94 -7.41 8.94
N LEU A 318 10.07 -8.22 8.33
CA LEU A 318 8.72 -7.80 7.95
C LEU A 318 7.86 -7.70 9.21
N GLY A 319 7.72 -6.49 9.75
CA GLY A 319 6.77 -6.22 10.82
C GLY A 319 5.31 -6.47 10.39
N PRO A 320 4.36 -6.55 11.34
CA PRO A 320 2.94 -6.56 11.01
C PRO A 320 2.59 -5.30 10.21
N ALA A 321 1.61 -5.40 9.29
CA ALA A 321 1.07 -4.19 8.69
C ALA A 321 0.51 -3.31 9.81
N GLU A 322 1.08 -2.12 9.92
CA GLU A 322 0.83 -1.04 10.87
C GLU A 322 -0.38 -1.25 11.79
N LEU A 323 -0.17 -1.89 12.95
CA LEU A 323 -0.84 -1.40 14.15
C LEU A 323 0.01 -0.23 14.65
N PRO A 324 -0.57 0.90 15.06
CA PRO A 324 0.17 1.92 15.79
C PRO A 324 0.83 1.23 16.98
N THR A 325 2.16 1.20 17.02
CA THR A 325 2.86 0.82 18.26
C THR A 325 2.52 1.88 19.32
N PRO A 326 2.43 1.53 20.62
CA PRO A 326 2.17 2.49 21.69
C PRO A 326 3.11 3.71 21.67
N ASP A 327 4.32 3.52 21.12
CA ASP A 327 5.36 4.54 20.98
C ASP A 327 5.48 5.12 19.55
N GLY A 328 4.64 4.69 18.60
CA GLY A 328 4.66 5.14 17.20
C GLY A 328 5.92 4.80 16.38
N ALA A 329 6.87 4.06 16.95
CA ALA A 329 8.09 3.66 16.27
C ALA A 329 7.81 2.58 15.21
N ARG A 330 8.05 2.91 13.94
CA ARG A 330 8.11 1.93 12.84
C ARG A 330 9.40 1.11 12.97
N PRO A 331 9.37 -0.22 12.68
CA PRO A 331 10.60 -1.00 12.61
C PRO A 331 11.56 -0.42 11.56
N GLY A 332 12.86 -0.57 11.80
CA GLY A 332 13.89 -0.15 10.85
C GLY A 332 13.78 -0.89 9.52
N VAL A 333 14.18 -0.26 8.42
CA VAL A 333 14.11 -0.87 7.08
C VAL A 333 15.31 -1.80 6.91
N PRO A 334 15.12 -3.11 6.65
CA PRO A 334 16.23 -4.01 6.42
C PRO A 334 16.96 -3.64 5.12
N TRP A 335 18.26 -3.88 5.09
CA TRP A 335 19.08 -3.64 3.90
C TRP A 335 20.23 -4.62 3.80
N PHE A 336 20.74 -4.83 2.59
CA PHE A 336 22.00 -5.56 2.38
C PHE A 336 22.75 -4.95 1.21
N GLU A 337 24.03 -5.31 1.10
CA GLU A 337 24.92 -4.83 0.04
C GLU A 337 25.25 -5.98 -0.91
N VAL A 338 24.95 -5.81 -2.20
CA VAL A 338 25.31 -6.78 -3.25
C VAL A 338 26.68 -6.49 -3.81
N ARG A 339 27.47 -7.54 -4.04
CA ARG A 339 28.84 -7.45 -4.58
C ARG A 339 29.10 -8.50 -5.66
N GLY A 340 30.16 -8.29 -6.44
CA GLY A 340 30.60 -9.20 -7.49
C GLY A 340 30.17 -8.74 -8.88
N ASP A 341 30.13 -9.68 -9.83
CA ASP A 341 29.70 -9.39 -11.20
C ASP A 341 28.17 -9.21 -11.31
N ARG A 342 27.72 -8.84 -12.51
CA ARG A 342 26.30 -8.55 -12.79
C ARG A 342 25.39 -9.73 -12.45
N ALA A 343 25.79 -10.96 -12.78
CA ALA A 343 25.00 -12.15 -12.51
C ALA A 343 24.93 -12.43 -11.00
N SER A 344 26.07 -12.40 -10.31
CA SER A 344 26.16 -12.65 -8.87
C SER A 344 25.33 -11.64 -8.06
N ARG A 345 25.32 -10.36 -8.48
CA ARG A 345 24.52 -9.32 -7.84
C ARG A 345 23.02 -9.54 -8.04
N LEU A 346 22.61 -9.96 -9.23
CA LEU A 346 21.21 -10.31 -9.51
C LEU A 346 20.76 -11.51 -8.66
N ASP A 347 21.58 -12.55 -8.56
CA ASP A 347 21.28 -13.74 -7.75
C ASP A 347 21.11 -13.38 -6.26
N GLN A 348 21.98 -12.52 -5.71
CA GLN A 348 21.85 -12.01 -4.34
C GLN A 348 20.57 -11.19 -4.14
N ALA A 349 20.21 -10.33 -5.11
CA ALA A 349 18.98 -9.54 -5.03
C ALA A 349 17.73 -10.43 -5.07
N LEU A 350 17.72 -11.45 -5.95
CA LEU A 350 16.62 -12.42 -6.07
C LEU A 350 16.46 -13.26 -4.79
N ALA A 351 17.55 -13.59 -4.09
CA ALA A 351 17.51 -14.31 -2.83
C ALA A 351 16.71 -13.59 -1.73
N ALA A 352 16.68 -12.24 -1.72
CA ALA A 352 15.82 -11.46 -0.83
C ALA A 352 14.38 -11.32 -1.37
N VAL A 353 14.22 -11.08 -2.68
CA VAL A 353 12.91 -10.78 -3.26
C VAL A 353 11.99 -12.01 -3.32
N GLY A 354 12.53 -13.21 -3.52
CA GLY A 354 11.76 -14.46 -3.52
C GLY A 354 10.91 -14.62 -2.25
N PRO A 355 11.51 -14.58 -1.04
CA PRO A 355 10.77 -14.60 0.22
C PRO A 355 9.71 -13.49 0.33
N LEU A 356 10.02 -12.26 -0.10
CA LEU A 356 9.07 -11.14 -0.10
C LEU A 356 7.83 -11.41 -0.97
N LEU A 357 7.96 -12.14 -2.08
CA LEU A 357 6.81 -12.48 -2.92
C LEU A 357 5.93 -13.57 -2.31
N THR A 358 6.53 -14.51 -1.56
CA THR A 358 5.82 -15.66 -0.99
C THR A 358 5.23 -15.40 0.40
N THR A 359 5.73 -14.41 1.12
CA THR A 359 5.23 -14.07 2.46
C THR A 359 4.18 -12.98 2.34
N PRO A 360 2.88 -13.21 2.60
CA PRO A 360 1.86 -12.15 2.52
C PRO A 360 2.13 -11.05 3.55
N ARG A 361 1.76 -9.80 3.22
CA ARG A 361 1.77 -8.70 4.20
C ARG A 361 0.74 -9.03 5.28
N HIS A 362 1.19 -9.21 6.52
CA HIS A 362 0.33 -9.64 7.62
C HIS A 362 -0.70 -8.56 7.96
N VAL A 363 -1.97 -8.95 8.05
CA VAL A 363 -3.10 -8.10 8.43
C VAL A 363 -3.76 -8.75 9.65
N ALA A 364 -3.95 -8.02 10.75
CA ALA A 364 -4.55 -8.56 11.97
C ALA A 364 -5.93 -9.18 11.70
N ASP A 365 -6.30 -10.22 12.44
CA ASP A 365 -7.62 -10.83 12.29
C ASP A 365 -8.74 -9.88 12.76
N PRO A 366 -9.89 -9.84 12.05
CA PRO A 366 -11.03 -9.06 12.51
C PRO A 366 -11.68 -9.73 13.74
N LEU A 367 -12.58 -9.01 14.42
CA LEU A 367 -13.34 -9.59 15.54
C LEU A 367 -14.00 -10.93 15.15
N PRO A 368 -13.92 -11.95 16.03
CA PRO A 368 -14.55 -13.24 15.80
C PRO A 368 -16.07 -13.07 15.71
N GLN A 369 -16.69 -13.96 14.93
CA GLN A 369 -18.14 -13.97 14.72
C GLN A 369 -18.72 -15.24 15.34
N ALA A 370 -19.79 -15.09 16.11
CA ALA A 370 -20.55 -16.18 16.71
C ALA A 370 -21.99 -16.19 16.18
N GLY A 371 -22.71 -17.30 16.38
CA GLY A 371 -24.13 -17.40 16.05
C GLY A 371 -24.45 -17.44 14.54
N THR A 372 -23.50 -17.79 13.67
CA THR A 372 -23.69 -17.77 12.20
C THR A 372 -24.82 -18.67 11.71
N ASP A 373 -25.21 -19.68 12.49
CA ASP A 373 -26.30 -20.62 12.20
C ASP A 373 -27.70 -20.06 12.56
N ALA A 374 -27.79 -18.84 13.10
CA ALA A 374 -29.04 -18.23 13.57
C ALA A 374 -29.99 -17.79 12.44
N PHE A 375 -29.61 -17.90 11.16
CA PHE A 375 -30.39 -17.41 10.02
C PHE A 375 -30.60 -18.43 8.92
#